data_AF-A0A087X9W6-F1
#
_entry.id   AF-A0A087X9W6-F1
#
_cell.length_a   1.000
_cell.length_b   1.000
_cell.length_c   1.000
_cell.angle_alpha   90.00
_cell.angle_beta   90.00
_cell.angle_gamma   90.00
#
_symmetry.space_group_name_H-M   'P 1'
#
loop_
_entity.id
_entity.type
_entity.pdbx_description
1 polymer ?
#
loop_
_entity_poly.entity_id
_entity_poly.type
_entity_poly.pdbx_seq_one_letter_code
_entity_poly.pdbx_strand_id
1 'polypeptide(L)'
;MTVANAKSGSAMQQVLDNLKDMPSGTGAKDIDLIFLKGIMESPIVRSLAKAHERLEEVKLEAVGDDNVQLLTEISDSLNNLEEQDPAAAELARILQEPHFKSLIEAHDKVAAKSYEMPKDMENSNSLSPSSLMPADAVRVIGIQKKTGEPLGVTFRAVNGEMVVTRILHGSSIDRQGMLHTGDVIREVNGQEVGSNPEELQELLRNCSGSVTLKVLPSYRDAPAPPQVYLKPYFSYNPTTDNLIPCKEAGLAFAKGDILHVVNKDDPNWWQARKVVGGATGLIPSQCLEEKRKAFVRRDWGTAGTGMLCGILTAKKKKKKMMYLTSKNAEFDRYELQIYEEVARMPPFRRKTLVLIGAQGVGRRSLKNRLVVMNPLRYGATVPFTSRHPREEEKDGQNYCFVTREEMERDIKGSRYLEHGEYDGNLYGTKIDSIHEVVQAGRTCILDVNPQALKVLKTAEFMPFVVFIAAPELDTLRDMHKAVVDAGLTTKILTENDLKKTVDESARIRRAYSHYFDLTIVNDNLDKAFDKLQDAVERLFVEPQWVPVSWVY
;
A
#
# COMPACT_ATOMS: atom_id res chain seq x y z
N MET A 1 5.08 43.50 -29.07
CA MET A 1 5.46 43.10 -30.44
C MET A 1 5.96 41.67 -30.39
N THR A 2 5.44 40.86 -31.30
CA THR A 2 5.62 39.41 -31.48
C THR A 2 7.08 39.00 -31.69
N VAL A 3 7.57 38.02 -30.92
CA VAL A 3 8.74 37.21 -31.32
C VAL A 3 8.44 35.72 -31.10
N ALA A 4 8.01 35.12 -32.21
CA ALA A 4 8.24 33.74 -32.66
C ALA A 4 8.32 32.62 -31.61
N ASN A 5 7.15 32.10 -31.29
CA ASN A 5 6.94 30.71 -30.88
C ASN A 5 7.08 29.80 -32.12
N ALA A 6 8.25 29.19 -32.32
CA ALA A 6 8.44 28.17 -33.36
C ALA A 6 9.67 27.27 -33.05
N LYS A 7 9.49 25.96 -33.28
CA LYS A 7 10.50 24.95 -33.67
C LYS A 7 10.95 23.89 -32.64
N SER A 8 10.07 22.99 -32.21
CA SER A 8 10.46 21.61 -31.83
C SER A 8 9.94 20.55 -32.81
N GLY A 9 8.80 20.79 -33.48
CA GLY A 9 8.42 20.07 -34.71
C GLY A 9 9.47 20.20 -35.84
N SER A 10 10.37 21.18 -35.73
CA SER A 10 11.56 21.34 -36.57
C SER A 10 12.65 20.32 -36.27
N ALA A 11 12.82 19.86 -35.03
CA ALA A 11 13.96 19.04 -34.65
C ALA A 11 13.85 17.62 -35.21
N MET A 12 12.69 16.97 -35.10
CA MET A 12 12.48 15.65 -35.69
C MET A 12 12.50 15.70 -37.23
N GLN A 13 11.92 16.77 -37.80
CA GLN A 13 11.95 17.00 -39.24
C GLN A 13 13.38 17.32 -39.73
N GLN A 14 14.17 18.09 -38.97
CA GLN A 14 15.60 18.32 -39.22
C GLN A 14 16.41 17.03 -39.12
N VAL A 15 16.14 16.15 -38.15
CA VAL A 15 16.83 14.85 -38.07
C VAL A 15 16.48 13.99 -39.28
N LEU A 16 15.21 13.97 -39.71
CA LEU A 16 14.78 13.27 -40.93
C LEU A 16 15.38 13.86 -42.21
N ASP A 17 15.50 15.18 -42.31
CA ASP A 17 16.07 15.84 -43.47
C ASP A 17 17.61 15.72 -43.49
N ASN A 18 18.26 15.81 -42.33
CA ASN A 18 19.69 15.49 -42.19
C ASN A 18 19.98 14.01 -42.53
N LEU A 19 19.07 13.08 -42.20
CA LEU A 19 19.19 11.67 -42.58
C LEU A 19 19.07 11.45 -44.10
N LYS A 20 18.40 12.34 -44.84
CA LYS A 20 18.32 12.28 -46.32
C LYS A 20 19.59 12.81 -46.99
N ASP A 21 20.26 13.76 -46.36
CA ASP A 21 21.44 14.45 -46.91
C ASP A 21 22.77 13.81 -46.48
N MET A 22 22.75 12.67 -45.79
CA MET A 22 23.95 11.94 -45.39
C MET A 22 24.67 11.35 -46.62
N PRO A 23 25.95 11.69 -46.88
CA PRO A 23 26.70 11.06 -47.96
C PRO A 23 26.94 9.58 -47.66
N SER A 24 26.89 8.76 -48.70
CA SER A 24 27.06 7.29 -48.70
C SER A 24 28.44 6.78 -48.22
N GLY A 25 29.24 7.63 -47.59
CA GLY A 25 30.53 7.30 -46.98
C GLY A 25 30.53 7.31 -45.45
N THR A 26 29.38 7.49 -44.79
CA THR A 26 29.28 7.33 -43.34
C THR A 26 29.20 5.83 -43.05
N GLY A 27 30.14 5.26 -42.30
CA GLY A 27 30.30 3.81 -42.08
C GLY A 27 29.15 3.07 -41.37
N ALA A 28 27.93 3.62 -41.40
CA ALA A 28 26.69 2.95 -41.03
C ALA A 28 26.21 2.08 -42.20
N LYS A 29 25.73 0.87 -41.90
CA LYS A 29 25.14 0.00 -42.92
C LYS A 29 23.82 0.61 -43.40
N ASP A 30 23.55 0.62 -44.70
CA ASP A 30 22.32 1.16 -45.29
C ASP A 30 21.04 0.62 -44.62
N ILE A 31 21.09 -0.62 -44.15
CA ILE A 31 19.99 -1.29 -43.45
C ILE A 31 19.65 -0.58 -42.13
N ASP A 32 20.65 -0.12 -41.38
CA ASP A 32 20.47 0.56 -40.09
C ASP A 32 19.88 1.98 -40.29
N LEU A 33 20.28 2.65 -41.37
CA LEU A 33 19.72 3.95 -41.79
C LEU A 33 18.26 3.83 -42.23
N ILE A 34 17.93 2.78 -43.00
CA ILE A 34 16.54 2.48 -43.40
C ILE A 34 15.69 2.14 -42.17
N PHE A 35 16.22 1.34 -41.24
CA PHE A 35 15.54 0.99 -39.99
C PHE A 35 15.26 2.22 -39.13
N LEU A 36 16.26 3.08 -38.93
CA LEU A 36 16.13 4.31 -38.15
C LEU A 36 15.10 5.27 -38.78
N LYS A 37 15.11 5.39 -40.12
CA LYS A 37 14.11 6.14 -40.87
C LYS A 37 12.71 5.55 -40.68
N GLY A 38 12.56 4.23 -40.71
CA GLY A 38 11.30 3.53 -40.45
C GLY A 38 10.76 3.77 -39.04
N ILE A 39 11.63 3.83 -38.03
CA ILE A 39 11.25 4.20 -36.65
C ILE A 39 10.80 5.66 -36.58
N MET A 40 11.55 6.58 -37.17
CA MET A 40 11.26 8.03 -37.13
C MET A 40 9.97 8.38 -37.91
N GLU A 41 9.67 7.65 -38.99
CA GLU A 41 8.45 7.84 -39.78
C GLU A 41 7.22 7.12 -39.17
N SER A 42 7.44 6.26 -38.17
CA SER A 42 6.38 5.49 -37.50
C SER A 42 5.28 6.40 -36.95
N PRO A 43 3.99 6.10 -37.22
CA PRO A 43 2.86 6.85 -36.67
C PRO A 43 2.85 6.91 -35.15
N ILE A 44 3.41 5.88 -34.50
CA ILE A 44 3.52 5.76 -33.04
C ILE A 44 4.53 6.78 -32.53
N VAL A 45 5.73 6.84 -33.10
CA VAL A 45 6.80 7.76 -32.68
C VAL A 45 6.41 9.21 -32.93
N ARG A 46 5.79 9.51 -34.09
CA ARG A 46 5.24 10.84 -34.36
C ARG A 46 4.14 11.25 -33.38
N SER A 47 3.29 10.30 -33.00
CA SER A 47 2.22 10.54 -32.02
C SER A 47 2.78 10.72 -30.61
N LEU A 48 3.85 10.02 -30.26
CA LEU A 48 4.55 10.13 -28.98
C LEU A 48 5.27 11.49 -28.86
N ALA A 49 5.94 11.93 -29.92
CA ALA A 49 6.55 13.25 -29.95
C ALA A 49 5.52 14.38 -29.89
N LYS A 50 4.41 14.29 -30.62
CA LYS A 50 3.28 15.23 -30.48
C LYS A 50 2.66 15.21 -29.09
N ALA A 51 2.66 14.06 -28.41
CA ALA A 51 2.19 13.96 -27.03
C ALA A 51 3.18 14.59 -26.05
N HIS A 52 4.48 14.44 -26.27
CA HIS A 52 5.53 15.09 -25.50
C HIS A 52 5.47 16.63 -25.65
N GLU A 53 5.33 17.14 -26.88
CA GLU A 53 5.14 18.58 -27.16
C GLU A 53 3.89 19.13 -26.44
N ARG A 54 2.78 18.39 -26.45
CA ARG A 54 1.56 18.79 -25.72
C ARG A 54 1.68 18.72 -24.21
N LEU A 55 2.63 17.97 -23.68
CA LEU A 55 2.92 17.90 -22.24
C LEU A 55 3.89 19.01 -21.82
N GLU A 56 4.77 19.47 -22.72
CA GLU A 56 5.65 20.62 -22.48
C GLU A 56 4.89 21.96 -22.47
N GLU A 57 3.73 22.07 -23.13
CA GLU A 57 2.94 23.32 -23.19
C GLU A 57 2.32 23.75 -21.85
N VAL A 58 2.28 22.89 -20.82
CA VAL A 58 1.78 23.28 -19.50
C VAL A 58 2.96 23.49 -18.55
N LYS A 59 3.72 24.57 -18.77
CA LYS A 59 4.56 25.13 -17.72
C LYS A 59 3.63 25.72 -16.66
N LEU A 60 3.45 24.99 -15.57
CA LEU A 60 2.86 25.53 -14.36
C LEU A 60 3.89 26.47 -13.75
N GLU A 61 3.64 27.77 -13.85
CA GLU A 61 4.42 28.80 -13.17
C GLU A 61 3.72 29.13 -11.85
N ALA A 62 4.50 29.34 -10.80
CA ALA A 62 3.96 29.76 -9.52
C ALA A 62 3.34 31.15 -9.65
N VAL A 63 2.19 31.36 -9.03
CA VAL A 63 1.50 32.67 -9.05
C VAL A 63 2.29 33.72 -8.24
N GLY A 64 3.11 33.26 -7.28
CA GLY A 64 4.08 34.03 -6.50
C GLY A 64 4.89 33.07 -5.62
N ASP A 65 6.02 33.55 -5.09
CA ASP A 65 6.98 32.76 -4.29
C ASP A 65 7.30 33.38 -2.92
N ASP A 66 6.62 34.46 -2.56
CA ASP A 66 6.86 35.25 -1.34
C ASP A 66 5.58 35.48 -0.52
N ASN A 67 4.73 34.44 -0.44
CA ASN A 67 3.45 34.50 0.24
C ASN A 67 3.60 34.43 1.77
N VAL A 68 4.69 33.84 2.28
CA VAL A 68 5.03 33.87 3.71
C VAL A 68 5.31 35.30 4.17
N GLN A 69 6.04 36.10 3.38
CA GLN A 69 6.29 37.49 3.70
C GLN A 69 4.99 38.31 3.64
N LEU A 70 4.18 38.10 2.60
CA LEU A 70 2.86 38.73 2.47
C LEU A 70 1.95 38.44 3.67
N LEU A 71 1.94 37.20 4.17
CA LEU A 71 1.16 36.83 5.36
C LEU A 71 1.65 37.52 6.63
N THR A 72 2.96 37.76 6.73
CA THR A 72 3.54 38.50 7.84
C THR A 72 3.09 39.96 7.80
N GLU A 73 3.14 40.60 6.63
CA GLU A 73 2.68 41.99 6.43
C GLU A 73 1.17 42.15 6.68
N ILE A 74 0.36 41.18 6.25
CA ILE A 74 -1.09 41.15 6.52
C ILE A 74 -1.34 40.96 8.02
N SER A 75 -0.61 40.06 8.69
CA SER A 75 -0.75 39.83 10.13
C SER A 75 -0.39 41.09 10.93
N ASP A 76 0.69 41.78 10.55
CA ASP A 76 1.09 43.05 11.20
C ASP A 76 0.05 44.15 10.99
N SER A 77 -0.58 44.19 9.82
CA SER A 77 -1.67 45.12 9.53
C SER A 77 -2.94 44.80 10.31
N LEU A 78 -3.25 43.50 10.50
CA LEU A 78 -4.42 43.03 11.23
C LEU A 78 -4.29 43.21 12.75
N ASN A 79 -3.08 43.12 13.32
CA ASN A 79 -2.84 43.33 14.75
C ASN A 79 -3.37 44.69 15.26
N ASN A 80 -3.42 45.71 14.38
CA ASN A 80 -3.96 47.04 14.72
C ASN A 80 -5.50 47.12 14.67
N LEU A 81 -6.18 46.08 14.16
CA LEU A 81 -7.62 46.02 13.92
C LEU A 81 -8.33 44.93 14.74
N GLU A 82 -7.59 44.03 15.39
CA GLU A 82 -8.13 42.90 16.18
C GLU A 82 -9.09 43.35 17.30
N GLU A 83 -8.88 44.53 17.89
CA GLU A 83 -9.74 45.05 18.96
C GLU A 83 -11.06 45.67 18.46
N GLN A 84 -11.16 46.01 17.16
CA GLN A 84 -12.28 46.77 16.62
C GLN A 84 -13.21 45.95 15.72
N ASP A 85 -12.72 44.87 15.09
CA ASP A 85 -13.50 44.05 14.16
C ASP A 85 -13.37 42.54 14.46
N PRO A 86 -14.47 41.85 14.84
CA PRO A 86 -14.43 40.41 15.08
C PRO A 86 -14.06 39.58 13.84
N ALA A 87 -14.32 40.08 12.63
CA ALA A 87 -13.90 39.41 11.39
C ALA A 87 -12.38 39.52 11.17
N ALA A 88 -11.77 40.64 11.57
CA ALA A 88 -10.32 40.81 11.52
C ALA A 88 -9.62 39.87 12.52
N ALA A 89 -10.19 39.72 13.73
CA ALA A 89 -9.70 38.78 14.73
C ALA A 89 -9.84 37.31 14.27
N GLU A 90 -10.94 36.95 13.62
CA GLU A 90 -11.11 35.60 13.04
C GLU A 90 -10.08 35.34 11.94
N LEU A 91 -9.85 36.31 11.04
CA LEU A 91 -8.86 36.20 9.98
C LEU A 91 -7.45 36.05 10.55
N ALA A 92 -7.07 36.88 11.52
CA ALA A 92 -5.77 36.78 12.17
C ALA A 92 -5.56 35.41 12.83
N ARG A 93 -6.59 34.86 13.49
CA ARG A 93 -6.55 33.51 14.06
C ARG A 93 -6.27 32.45 12.99
N ILE A 94 -6.96 32.50 11.85
CA ILE A 94 -6.79 31.55 10.74
C ILE A 94 -5.37 31.65 10.15
N LEU A 95 -4.87 32.87 9.90
CA LEU A 95 -3.54 33.10 9.34
C LEU A 95 -2.42 32.66 10.30
N GLN A 96 -2.69 32.65 11.61
CA GLN A 96 -1.76 32.20 12.62
C GLN A 96 -1.78 30.68 12.87
N GLU A 97 -2.76 29.93 12.34
CA GLU A 97 -2.83 28.49 12.54
C GLU A 97 -1.59 27.75 11.98
N PRO A 98 -1.00 26.81 12.74
CA PRO A 98 0.24 26.14 12.34
C PRO A 98 0.14 25.45 10.98
N HIS A 99 -0.99 24.81 10.70
CA HIS A 99 -1.23 24.11 9.43
C HIS A 99 -1.31 25.07 8.25
N PHE A 100 -1.90 26.25 8.45
CA PHE A 100 -2.01 27.27 7.41
C PHE A 100 -0.63 27.86 7.09
N LYS A 101 0.17 28.18 8.12
CA LYS A 101 1.56 28.64 7.95
C LYS A 101 2.43 27.60 7.23
N SER A 102 2.39 26.34 7.68
CA SER A 102 3.15 25.26 7.04
C SER A 102 2.73 25.03 5.58
N LEU A 103 1.45 25.20 5.26
CA LEU A 103 0.96 25.09 3.89
C LEU A 103 1.58 26.17 2.97
N ILE A 104 1.68 27.40 3.47
CA ILE A 104 2.18 28.54 2.69
C ILE A 104 3.71 28.48 2.58
N GLU A 105 4.41 28.06 3.64
CA GLU A 105 5.84 27.75 3.55
C GLU A 105 6.13 26.63 2.55
N ALA A 106 5.32 25.58 2.52
CA ALA A 106 5.45 24.50 1.55
C ALA A 106 5.18 25.00 0.13
N HIS A 107 4.17 25.86 -0.04
CA HIS A 107 3.89 26.51 -1.32
C HIS A 107 5.10 27.30 -1.83
N ASP A 108 5.68 28.18 -1.01
CA ASP A 108 6.81 29.03 -1.41
C ASP A 108 8.08 28.20 -1.66
N LYS A 109 8.33 27.14 -0.88
CA LYS A 109 9.43 26.18 -1.16
C LYS A 109 9.28 25.49 -2.51
N VAL A 110 8.06 25.07 -2.86
CA VAL A 110 7.76 24.45 -4.15
C VAL A 110 7.84 25.49 -5.28
N ALA A 111 7.34 26.70 -5.07
CA ALA A 111 7.41 27.81 -6.01
C ALA A 111 8.87 28.20 -6.32
N ALA A 112 9.71 28.30 -5.29
CA ALA A 112 11.14 28.56 -5.37
C ALA A 112 11.96 27.37 -5.91
N LYS A 113 11.32 26.24 -6.21
CA LYS A 113 11.96 24.98 -6.66
C LYS A 113 13.06 24.49 -5.71
N SER A 114 12.92 24.79 -4.42
CA SER A 114 13.83 24.36 -3.37
C SER A 114 13.37 23.00 -2.84
N TYR A 115 13.84 21.94 -3.50
CA TYR A 115 13.52 20.54 -3.15
C TYR A 115 14.57 19.89 -2.25
N GLU A 116 15.42 20.69 -1.59
CA GLU A 116 16.41 20.14 -0.67
C GLU A 116 15.69 19.49 0.53
N MET A 117 15.97 18.21 0.75
CA MET A 117 15.60 17.53 1.99
C MET A 117 16.33 18.25 3.13
N PRO A 118 15.66 18.66 4.23
CA PRO A 118 16.37 19.14 5.39
C PRO A 118 17.37 18.08 5.81
N LYS A 119 18.67 18.44 5.87
CA LYS A 119 19.63 17.67 6.64
C LYS A 119 19.09 17.63 8.07
N ASP A 120 18.96 16.43 8.62
CA ASP A 120 18.43 16.19 9.97
C ASP A 120 18.90 17.30 10.91
N MET A 121 17.95 18.11 11.40
CA MET A 121 18.23 19.00 12.51
C MET A 121 18.63 18.10 13.67
N GLU A 122 19.87 18.24 14.12
CA GLU A 122 20.35 17.60 15.33
C GLU A 122 19.35 17.91 16.45
N ASN A 123 18.63 16.87 16.88
CA ASN A 123 17.78 16.88 18.06
C ASN A 123 18.66 17.22 19.27
N SER A 124 18.76 18.52 19.58
CA SER A 124 19.26 19.03 20.85
C SER A 124 18.20 18.80 21.93
N ASN A 125 17.88 17.54 22.22
CA ASN A 125 17.17 17.12 23.43
C ASN A 125 17.23 15.59 23.60
N SER A 126 18.45 15.05 23.66
CA SER A 126 18.67 13.77 24.35
C SER A 126 19.57 14.01 25.55
N LEU A 127 18.96 14.00 26.74
CA LEU A 127 19.67 13.71 27.97
C LEU A 127 20.26 12.30 27.80
N SER A 128 21.56 12.22 27.53
CA SER A 128 22.30 10.97 27.42
C SER A 128 22.64 10.44 28.81
N PRO A 129 22.21 9.22 29.19
CA PRO A 129 22.82 8.50 30.29
C PRO A 129 23.99 7.69 29.73
N SER A 130 25.13 8.32 29.47
CA SER A 130 26.36 7.60 29.13
C SER A 130 27.61 8.41 29.42
N SER A 131 27.77 8.87 30.65
CA SER A 131 29.11 9.05 31.21
C SER A 131 29.42 7.80 32.02
N LEU A 132 30.21 6.88 31.46
CA LEU A 132 31.05 5.87 32.13
C LEU A 132 31.40 4.75 31.13
N MET A 133 32.35 4.98 30.22
CA MET A 133 33.32 3.97 29.73
C MET A 133 34.40 4.68 28.89
N PRO A 134 35.68 4.25 28.91
CA PRO A 134 36.77 4.95 28.21
C PRO A 134 36.67 4.77 26.69
N ALA A 135 36.85 5.87 25.94
CA ALA A 135 36.73 5.92 24.48
C ALA A 135 37.82 5.19 23.68
N ASP A 136 38.71 4.42 24.33
CA ASP A 136 39.91 3.82 23.70
C ASP A 136 40.02 2.29 23.86
N ALA A 137 38.94 1.60 24.23
CA ALA A 137 38.97 0.14 24.34
C ALA A 137 38.98 -0.54 22.95
N VAL A 138 40.17 -0.85 22.43
CA VAL A 138 40.35 -1.61 21.19
C VAL A 138 39.88 -3.06 21.39
N ARG A 139 38.95 -3.51 20.54
CA ARG A 139 38.43 -4.89 20.51
C ARG A 139 39.19 -5.69 19.46
N VAL A 140 39.73 -6.84 19.86
CA VAL A 140 40.36 -7.80 18.94
C VAL A 140 39.35 -8.87 18.55
N ILE A 141 39.09 -9.01 17.26
CA ILE A 141 38.11 -9.95 16.70
C ILE A 141 38.86 -11.00 15.86
N GLY A 142 38.65 -12.29 16.15
CA GLY A 142 39.19 -13.40 15.35
C GLY A 142 38.12 -13.99 14.42
N ILE A 143 38.32 -13.91 13.12
CA ILE A 143 37.38 -14.36 12.09
C ILE A 143 37.95 -15.55 11.34
N GLN A 144 37.12 -16.54 11.06
CA GLN A 144 37.50 -17.69 10.25
C GLN A 144 37.07 -17.45 8.80
N LYS A 145 38.04 -17.23 7.92
CA LYS A 145 37.82 -16.97 6.50
C LYS A 145 38.15 -18.20 5.65
N LYS A 146 37.18 -18.68 4.87
CA LYS A 146 37.41 -19.73 3.86
C LYS A 146 38.15 -19.15 2.64
N THR A 147 39.06 -19.94 2.07
CA THR A 147 39.87 -19.53 0.91
C THR A 147 38.97 -19.17 -0.28
N GLY A 148 39.15 -17.96 -0.81
CA GLY A 148 38.38 -17.45 -1.95
C GLY A 148 37.01 -16.83 -1.63
N GLU A 149 36.51 -16.96 -0.39
CA GLU A 149 35.21 -16.38 0.01
C GLU A 149 35.39 -14.97 0.60
N PRO A 150 34.60 -13.96 0.18
CA PRO A 150 34.64 -12.64 0.80
C PRO A 150 34.06 -12.69 2.22
N LEU A 151 34.56 -11.83 3.11
CA LEU A 151 34.03 -11.71 4.47
C LEU A 151 32.58 -11.21 4.52
N GLY A 152 32.10 -10.61 3.42
CA GLY A 152 30.76 -10.05 3.29
C GLY A 152 30.59 -8.75 4.07
N VAL A 153 31.59 -7.89 4.06
CA VAL A 153 31.57 -6.58 4.72
C VAL A 153 32.02 -5.52 3.71
N THR A 154 31.42 -4.33 3.77
CA THR A 154 31.86 -3.17 3.01
C THR A 154 32.41 -2.11 3.94
N PHE A 155 33.46 -1.41 3.49
CA PHE A 155 34.14 -0.38 4.26
C PHE A 155 34.16 0.93 3.48
N ARG A 156 34.30 2.05 4.19
CA ARG A 156 34.50 3.39 3.61
C ARG A 156 35.51 4.14 4.45
N ALA A 157 36.38 4.90 3.79
CA ALA A 157 37.24 5.86 4.44
C ALA A 157 36.41 7.09 4.87
N VAL A 158 36.34 7.37 6.17
CA VAL A 158 35.71 8.57 6.74
C VAL A 158 36.75 9.24 7.64
N ASN A 159 37.10 10.49 7.36
CA ASN A 159 38.11 11.26 8.11
C ASN A 159 39.48 10.55 8.25
N GLY A 160 39.88 9.77 7.25
CA GLY A 160 41.13 9.00 7.29
C GLY A 160 41.04 7.66 8.02
N GLU A 161 39.87 7.28 8.53
CA GLU A 161 39.63 6.03 9.23
C GLU A 161 38.76 5.07 8.42
N MET A 162 39.03 3.77 8.52
CA MET A 162 38.32 2.74 7.78
C MET A 162 37.10 2.25 8.57
N VAL A 163 35.93 2.74 8.20
CA VAL A 163 34.66 2.46 8.89
C VAL A 163 33.87 1.38 8.17
N VAL A 164 33.34 0.42 8.93
CA VAL A 164 32.40 -0.60 8.44
C VAL A 164 31.07 0.06 8.09
N THR A 165 30.67 0.00 6.83
CA THR A 165 29.42 0.62 6.35
C THR A 165 28.27 -0.36 6.21
N ARG A 166 28.56 -1.64 5.95
CA ARG A 166 27.54 -2.66 5.76
C ARG A 166 28.10 -4.05 6.03
N ILE A 167 27.24 -4.92 6.56
CA ILE A 167 27.49 -6.34 6.68
C ILE A 167 26.44 -7.07 5.85
N LEU A 168 26.88 -7.95 4.95
CA LEU A 168 26.02 -8.76 4.09
C LEU A 168 25.43 -9.91 4.92
N HIS A 169 24.12 -10.04 4.90
CA HIS A 169 23.41 -11.10 5.64
C HIS A 169 23.77 -12.49 5.11
N GLY A 170 23.99 -13.45 6.01
CA GLY A 170 24.44 -14.81 5.70
C GLY A 170 25.95 -14.95 5.48
N SER A 171 26.72 -13.85 5.52
CA SER A 171 28.18 -13.87 5.46
C SER A 171 28.81 -14.46 6.73
N SER A 172 30.11 -14.77 6.67
CA SER A 172 30.85 -15.28 7.83
C SER A 172 30.81 -14.30 9.01
N ILE A 173 30.83 -13.00 8.73
CA ILE A 173 30.77 -11.95 9.74
C ILE A 173 29.37 -11.82 10.34
N ASP A 174 28.32 -11.86 9.51
CA ASP A 174 26.93 -11.82 9.98
C ASP A 174 26.58 -13.00 10.91
N ARG A 175 27.08 -14.21 10.61
CA ARG A 175 26.85 -15.40 11.46
C ARG A 175 27.58 -15.35 12.79
N GLN A 176 28.75 -14.70 12.84
CA GLN A 176 29.55 -14.59 14.05
C GLN A 176 29.12 -13.41 14.94
N GLY A 177 28.51 -12.36 14.35
CA GLY A 177 27.98 -11.22 15.09
C GLY A 177 29.04 -10.40 15.86
N MET A 178 30.32 -10.54 15.49
CA MET A 178 31.42 -9.91 16.25
C MET A 178 31.81 -8.51 15.74
N LEU A 179 31.45 -8.18 14.50
CA LEU A 179 31.69 -6.88 13.88
C LEU A 179 30.35 -6.20 13.64
N HIS A 180 30.29 -4.89 13.85
CA HIS A 180 29.07 -4.10 13.69
C HIS A 180 29.28 -2.97 12.68
N THR A 181 28.19 -2.51 12.06
CA THR A 181 28.20 -1.30 11.23
C THR A 181 28.60 -0.11 12.10
N GLY A 182 29.55 0.70 11.62
CA GLY A 182 30.13 1.82 12.36
C GLY A 182 31.45 1.48 13.07
N ASP A 183 31.81 0.19 13.23
CA ASP A 183 33.13 -0.18 13.77
C ASP A 183 34.25 0.35 12.88
N VAL A 184 35.34 0.84 13.49
CA VAL A 184 36.52 1.33 12.78
C VAL A 184 37.61 0.27 12.82
N ILE A 185 38.11 -0.16 11.66
CA ILE A 185 39.19 -1.14 11.56
C ILE A 185 40.53 -0.41 11.60
N ARG A 186 41.37 -0.74 12.59
CA ARG A 186 42.71 -0.18 12.76
C ARG A 186 43.79 -1.12 12.24
N GLU A 187 43.65 -2.41 12.49
CA GLU A 187 44.64 -3.40 12.07
C GLU A 187 43.97 -4.67 11.54
N VAL A 188 44.63 -5.31 10.56
CA VAL A 188 44.32 -6.66 10.08
C VAL A 188 45.59 -7.51 10.16
N ASN A 189 45.53 -8.60 10.91
CA ASN A 189 46.67 -9.52 11.13
C ASN A 189 47.95 -8.81 11.60
N GLY A 190 47.81 -7.72 12.37
CA GLY A 190 48.93 -6.92 12.87
C GLY A 190 49.49 -5.90 11.87
N GLN A 191 48.89 -5.75 10.69
CA GLN A 191 49.20 -4.66 9.76
C GLN A 191 48.20 -3.51 9.94
N GLU A 192 48.71 -2.29 10.08
CA GLU A 192 47.89 -1.09 10.13
C GLU A 192 47.13 -0.88 8.84
N VAL A 193 45.87 -0.49 8.99
CA VAL A 193 44.97 -0.22 7.88
C VAL A 193 45.10 1.24 7.48
N GLY A 194 45.53 1.46 6.23
CA GLY A 194 45.59 2.78 5.63
C GLY A 194 44.20 3.35 5.31
N SER A 195 44.16 4.60 4.84
CA SER A 195 42.94 5.32 4.48
C SER A 195 42.38 4.94 3.10
N ASN A 196 42.99 3.98 2.40
CA ASN A 196 42.55 3.52 1.08
C ASN A 196 41.72 2.22 1.19
N PRO A 197 40.42 2.23 0.82
CA PRO A 197 39.57 1.04 0.90
C PRO A 197 39.98 -0.10 -0.03
N GLU A 198 40.63 0.20 -1.16
CA GLU A 198 41.06 -0.80 -2.14
C GLU A 198 42.22 -1.66 -1.58
N GLU A 199 43.16 -1.03 -0.87
CA GLU A 199 44.28 -1.71 -0.21
C GLU A 199 43.78 -2.67 0.87
N LEU A 200 42.82 -2.23 1.70
CA LEU A 200 42.20 -3.11 2.71
C LEU A 200 41.48 -4.29 2.04
N GLN A 201 40.82 -4.05 0.91
CA GLN A 201 40.11 -5.11 0.18
C GLN A 201 41.08 -6.13 -0.42
N GLU A 202 42.23 -5.71 -0.96
CA GLU A 202 43.29 -6.61 -1.43
C GLU A 202 43.92 -7.40 -0.28
N LEU A 203 44.21 -6.72 0.84
CA LEU A 203 44.76 -7.34 2.04
C LEU A 203 43.85 -8.46 2.56
N LEU A 204 42.56 -8.14 2.71
CA LEU A 204 41.56 -9.10 3.16
C LEU A 204 41.34 -10.20 2.14
N ARG A 205 41.49 -9.94 0.82
CA ARG A 205 41.37 -10.96 -0.24
C ARG A 205 42.47 -12.02 -0.13
N ASN A 206 43.70 -11.58 0.13
CA ASN A 206 44.89 -12.43 0.22
C ASN A 206 44.97 -13.22 1.53
N CYS A 207 44.26 -12.80 2.57
CA CYS A 207 44.16 -13.55 3.82
C CYS A 207 43.31 -14.83 3.63
N SER A 208 43.70 -15.94 4.27
CA SER A 208 42.90 -17.17 4.36
C SER A 208 43.12 -17.84 5.72
N GLY A 209 42.12 -18.53 6.25
CA GLY A 209 42.16 -19.09 7.60
C GLY A 209 41.78 -18.07 8.67
N SER A 210 42.53 -18.00 9.76
CA SER A 210 42.24 -17.10 10.89
C SER A 210 42.69 -15.67 10.59
N VAL A 211 41.74 -14.75 10.48
CA VAL A 211 41.97 -13.31 10.28
C VAL A 211 41.67 -12.58 11.59
N THR A 212 42.64 -11.82 12.09
CA THR A 212 42.50 -11.03 13.33
C THR A 212 42.30 -9.57 12.97
N LEU A 213 41.22 -8.95 13.42
CA LEU A 213 40.95 -7.52 13.25
C LEU A 213 41.08 -6.82 14.60
N LYS A 214 41.83 -5.72 14.67
CA LYS A 214 41.70 -4.78 15.78
C LYS A 214 40.73 -3.68 15.36
N VAL A 215 39.66 -3.54 16.11
CA VAL A 215 38.62 -2.56 15.82
C VAL A 215 38.38 -1.64 17.00
N LEU A 216 38.12 -0.37 16.71
CA LEU A 216 37.50 0.53 17.66
C LEU A 216 35.98 0.33 17.55
N PRO A 217 35.33 -0.23 18.58
CA PRO A 217 33.89 -0.40 18.57
C PRO A 217 33.23 0.97 18.56
N SER A 218 32.32 1.19 17.62
CA SER A 218 31.44 2.34 17.71
C SER A 218 30.38 2.02 18.75
N TYR A 219 30.48 2.60 19.95
CA TYR A 219 29.45 2.51 20.99
C TYR A 219 28.17 3.29 20.63
N ARG A 220 27.83 3.32 19.34
CA ARG A 220 26.45 3.55 18.93
C ARG A 220 25.84 2.15 18.88
N ASP A 221 25.01 1.83 19.85
CA ASP A 221 23.92 0.89 19.64
C ASP A 221 23.11 1.47 18.46
N ALA A 222 23.55 1.19 17.24
CA ALA A 222 22.75 1.44 16.06
C ALA A 222 21.51 0.58 16.30
N PRO A 223 20.32 1.18 16.51
CA PRO A 223 19.13 0.41 16.76
C PRO A 223 19.04 -0.62 15.63
N ALA A 224 18.86 -1.89 16.01
CA ALA A 224 18.78 -2.97 15.04
C ALA A 224 17.84 -2.50 13.92
N PRO A 225 18.23 -2.65 12.64
CA PRO A 225 17.44 -2.11 11.54
C PRO A 225 15.99 -2.58 11.71
N PRO A 226 15.01 -1.67 11.59
CA PRO A 226 13.62 -2.00 11.87
C PRO A 226 13.23 -3.23 11.05
N GLN A 227 12.76 -4.27 11.73
CA GLN A 227 12.37 -5.50 11.07
C GLN A 227 11.10 -5.22 10.27
N VAL A 228 11.23 -5.20 8.95
CA VAL A 228 10.10 -4.99 8.04
C VAL A 228 9.50 -6.35 7.68
N TYR A 229 8.23 -6.54 8.01
CA TYR A 229 7.47 -7.69 7.54
C TYR A 229 6.42 -7.25 6.52
N LEU A 230 6.34 -7.96 5.41
CA LEU A 230 5.40 -7.68 4.32
C LEU A 230 4.46 -8.87 4.10
N LYS A 231 3.20 -8.55 3.84
CA LYS A 231 2.16 -9.47 3.36
C LYS A 231 1.86 -9.19 1.88
N PRO A 232 2.33 -10.01 0.91
CA PRO A 232 1.94 -9.90 -0.50
C PRO A 232 0.47 -10.19 -0.79
N TYR A 233 -0.12 -9.42 -1.71
CA TYR A 233 -1.46 -9.65 -2.26
C TYR A 233 -1.49 -10.36 -3.61
N PHE A 234 -0.35 -10.92 -4.02
CA PHE A 234 -0.19 -11.70 -5.24
C PHE A 234 0.74 -12.89 -4.96
N SER A 235 0.73 -13.86 -5.86
CA SER A 235 1.66 -14.98 -5.82
C SER A 235 2.79 -14.74 -6.81
N TYR A 236 4.00 -15.11 -6.42
CA TYR A 236 5.20 -14.93 -7.22
C TYR A 236 5.92 -16.26 -7.44
N ASN A 237 6.23 -16.56 -8.70
CA ASN A 237 7.03 -17.70 -9.09
C ASN A 237 8.28 -17.24 -9.88
N PRO A 238 9.49 -17.36 -9.30
CA PRO A 238 10.72 -16.91 -9.94
C PRO A 238 11.09 -17.72 -11.19
N THR A 239 10.64 -18.98 -11.32
CA THR A 239 10.98 -19.81 -12.49
C THR A 239 10.35 -19.28 -13.77
N THR A 240 9.16 -18.68 -13.64
CA THR A 240 8.41 -18.07 -14.73
C THR A 240 8.80 -16.61 -15.01
N ASP A 241 9.62 -16.00 -14.15
CA ASP A 241 10.00 -14.61 -14.29
C ASP A 241 11.24 -14.47 -15.17
N ASN A 242 11.13 -13.73 -16.27
CA ASN A 242 12.24 -13.48 -17.20
C ASN A 242 13.05 -12.23 -16.84
N LEU A 243 12.58 -11.42 -15.90
CA LEU A 243 13.26 -10.20 -15.45
C LEU A 243 14.14 -10.45 -14.22
N ILE A 244 14.03 -11.61 -13.58
CA ILE A 244 14.86 -11.95 -12.41
C ILE A 244 16.32 -12.15 -12.81
N PRO A 245 17.29 -11.55 -12.10
CA PRO A 245 18.71 -11.69 -12.43
C PRO A 245 19.21 -13.14 -12.37
N CYS A 246 18.71 -13.92 -11.40
CA CYS A 246 19.05 -15.32 -11.20
C CYS A 246 17.83 -16.06 -10.65
N LYS A 247 17.33 -17.05 -11.40
CA LYS A 247 16.07 -17.76 -11.07
C LYS A 247 16.23 -18.60 -9.80
N GLU A 248 17.41 -19.16 -9.60
CA GLU A 248 17.79 -19.99 -8.46
C GLU A 248 17.84 -19.18 -7.16
N ALA A 249 18.16 -17.88 -7.25
CA ALA A 249 18.17 -16.97 -6.12
C ALA A 249 16.77 -16.41 -5.79
N GLY A 250 15.75 -16.71 -6.59
CA GLY A 250 14.40 -16.18 -6.40
C GLY A 250 13.64 -16.86 -5.26
N LEU A 251 12.93 -16.07 -4.47
CA LEU A 251 12.05 -16.56 -3.41
C LEU A 251 10.61 -16.63 -3.91
N ALA A 252 10.12 -17.85 -4.15
CA ALA A 252 8.69 -18.08 -4.47
C ALA A 252 7.79 -17.83 -3.25
N PHE A 253 6.66 -17.15 -3.44
CA PHE A 253 5.66 -16.94 -2.38
C PHE A 253 4.23 -16.97 -2.91
N ALA A 254 3.30 -17.32 -2.02
CA ALA A 254 1.88 -17.23 -2.28
C ALA A 254 1.30 -15.93 -1.73
N LYS A 255 0.17 -15.50 -2.31
CA LYS A 255 -0.65 -14.44 -1.73
C LYS A 255 -0.98 -14.75 -0.27
N GLY A 256 -0.69 -13.80 0.62
CA GLY A 256 -0.95 -13.92 2.05
C GLY A 256 0.18 -14.52 2.89
N ASP A 257 1.27 -15.00 2.27
CA ASP A 257 2.50 -15.36 3.00
C ASP A 257 3.02 -14.15 3.80
N ILE A 258 3.84 -14.38 4.83
CA ILE A 258 4.53 -13.31 5.56
C ILE A 258 6.03 -13.36 5.24
N LEU A 259 6.55 -12.26 4.71
CA LEU A 259 7.92 -12.11 4.25
C LEU A 259 8.66 -11.15 5.16
N HIS A 260 9.78 -11.57 5.72
CA HIS A 260 10.72 -10.69 6.42
C HIS A 260 11.68 -10.08 5.39
N VAL A 261 11.60 -8.78 5.17
CA VAL A 261 12.46 -8.07 4.22
C VAL A 261 13.76 -7.71 4.91
N VAL A 262 14.86 -8.24 4.36
CA VAL A 262 16.21 -8.05 4.88
C VAL A 262 16.88 -6.84 4.23
N ASN A 263 16.56 -6.56 2.97
CA ASN A 263 17.23 -5.52 2.19
C ASN A 263 16.31 -4.96 1.09
N LYS A 264 16.23 -3.63 1.00
CA LYS A 264 15.41 -2.88 0.01
C LYS A 264 16.24 -2.00 -0.92
N ASP A 265 17.56 -2.08 -0.89
CA ASP A 265 18.43 -1.11 -1.58
C ASP A 265 18.32 -1.17 -3.10
N ASP A 266 18.07 -2.35 -3.66
CA ASP A 266 17.81 -2.47 -5.09
C ASP A 266 16.35 -2.05 -5.39
N PRO A 267 16.14 -1.10 -6.32
CA PRO A 267 14.82 -0.54 -6.60
C PRO A 267 13.88 -1.51 -7.31
N ASN A 268 14.37 -2.64 -7.82
CA ASN A 268 13.62 -3.65 -8.56
C ASN A 268 13.53 -4.98 -7.80
N TRP A 269 14.56 -5.37 -7.05
CA TRP A 269 14.69 -6.70 -6.44
C TRP A 269 15.08 -6.64 -4.95
N TRP A 270 14.11 -6.89 -4.07
CA TRP A 270 14.38 -6.91 -2.63
C TRP A 270 14.85 -8.29 -2.18
N GLN A 271 15.65 -8.34 -1.12
CA GLN A 271 15.99 -9.60 -0.45
C GLN A 271 15.05 -9.82 0.72
N ALA A 272 14.39 -10.97 0.73
CA ALA A 272 13.47 -11.36 1.78
C ALA A 272 13.62 -12.84 2.12
N ARG A 273 13.03 -13.24 3.23
CA ARG A 273 12.86 -14.64 3.62
C ARG A 273 11.44 -14.87 4.11
N LYS A 274 10.92 -16.09 3.99
CA LYS A 274 9.66 -16.46 4.64
C LYS A 274 9.86 -16.57 6.15
N VAL A 275 8.92 -16.05 6.92
CA VAL A 275 8.96 -16.19 8.39
C VAL A 275 8.95 -17.66 8.82
N VAL A 276 8.25 -18.51 8.08
CA VAL A 276 8.22 -19.96 8.30
C VAL A 276 9.21 -20.64 7.36
N GLY A 277 10.40 -20.97 7.87
CA GLY A 277 11.32 -21.95 7.27
C GLY A 277 11.97 -21.59 5.93
N GLY A 278 12.24 -20.32 5.65
CA GLY A 278 12.81 -19.89 4.36
C GLY A 278 14.28 -19.47 4.41
N ALA A 279 15.05 -19.88 3.40
CA ALA A 279 16.30 -19.22 3.03
C ALA A 279 16.01 -17.81 2.46
N THR A 280 16.99 -16.92 2.53
CA THR A 280 16.91 -15.61 1.91
C THR A 280 16.94 -15.74 0.39
N GLY A 281 16.06 -15.02 -0.30
CA GLY A 281 16.03 -14.95 -1.76
C GLY A 281 15.45 -13.64 -2.27
N LEU A 282 15.46 -13.47 -3.59
CA LEU A 282 15.01 -12.27 -4.28
C LEU A 282 13.50 -12.29 -4.48
N ILE A 283 12.85 -11.18 -4.15
CA ILE A 283 11.45 -10.89 -4.44
C ILE A 283 11.34 -9.61 -5.28
N PRO A 284 10.33 -9.48 -6.14
CA PRO A 284 10.10 -8.23 -6.86
C PRO A 284 9.76 -7.11 -5.87
N SER A 285 10.41 -5.98 -6.00
CA SER A 285 10.10 -4.77 -5.25
C SER A 285 8.67 -4.29 -5.54
N GLN A 286 8.16 -3.43 -4.67
CA GLN A 286 6.89 -2.75 -4.91
C GLN A 286 6.87 -1.99 -6.25
N CYS A 287 7.93 -1.21 -6.54
CA CYS A 287 8.02 -0.42 -7.77
C CYS A 287 8.03 -1.29 -9.04
N LEU A 288 8.74 -2.43 -9.01
CA LEU A 288 8.77 -3.37 -10.14
C LEU A 288 7.39 -3.97 -10.41
N GLU A 289 6.69 -4.40 -9.36
CA GLU A 289 5.40 -5.04 -9.49
C GLU A 289 4.28 -4.05 -9.86
N GLU A 290 4.35 -2.81 -9.37
CA GLU A 290 3.47 -1.72 -9.80
C GLU A 290 3.64 -1.45 -11.31
N LYS A 291 4.89 -1.37 -11.81
CA LYS A 291 5.16 -1.25 -13.25
C LYS A 291 4.54 -2.40 -14.02
N ARG A 292 4.78 -3.65 -13.60
CA ARG A 292 4.19 -4.84 -14.26
C ARG A 292 2.67 -4.74 -14.37
N LYS A 293 1.99 -4.35 -13.30
CA LYS A 293 0.52 -4.23 -13.29
C LYS A 293 -0.02 -3.00 -14.02
N ALA A 294 0.76 -1.92 -14.11
CA ALA A 294 0.40 -0.74 -14.88
C ALA A 294 0.44 -0.97 -16.40
N PHE A 295 1.34 -1.84 -16.88
CA PHE A 295 1.49 -2.15 -18.31
C PHE A 295 0.58 -3.28 -18.82
N VAL A 296 -0.07 -4.03 -17.94
CA VAL A 296 -1.08 -5.03 -18.34
C VAL A 296 -2.37 -4.30 -18.74
N ARG A 297 -2.75 -4.34 -20.01
CA ARG A 297 -4.13 -4.05 -20.43
C ARG A 297 -5.04 -4.99 -19.65
N ARG A 298 -5.77 -4.48 -18.66
CA ARG A 298 -6.83 -5.28 -18.02
C ARG A 298 -7.87 -5.61 -19.09
N ASP A 299 -8.10 -6.91 -19.30
CA ASP A 299 -9.15 -7.40 -20.18
C ASP A 299 -10.47 -6.72 -19.83
N TRP A 300 -10.99 -5.95 -20.79
CA TRP A 300 -12.36 -5.47 -20.74
C TRP A 300 -13.26 -6.70 -20.85
N GLY A 301 -13.72 -7.18 -19.70
CA GLY A 301 -14.74 -8.23 -19.63
C GLY A 301 -15.99 -7.85 -20.42
N THR A 302 -16.14 -8.52 -21.56
CA THR A 302 -17.37 -9.04 -22.17
C THR A 302 -18.67 -8.35 -21.77
N ALA A 303 -18.97 -7.24 -22.45
CA ALA A 303 -20.33 -6.77 -22.65
C ALA A 303 -20.50 -6.44 -24.14
N GLY A 304 -21.16 -7.34 -24.88
CA GLY A 304 -21.84 -7.06 -26.14
C GLY A 304 -20.98 -6.87 -27.39
N THR A 305 -20.94 -7.92 -28.22
CA THR A 305 -20.90 -7.89 -29.71
C THR A 305 -19.80 -7.11 -30.44
N GLY A 306 -19.01 -7.85 -31.22
CA GLY A 306 -18.38 -7.31 -32.43
C GLY A 306 -16.86 -7.50 -32.48
N MET A 307 -16.42 -8.69 -32.87
CA MET A 307 -15.14 -8.85 -33.52
C MET A 307 -15.22 -8.11 -34.86
N LEU A 308 -14.37 -7.12 -35.10
CA LEU A 308 -13.88 -6.69 -36.42
C LEU A 308 -12.79 -5.62 -36.24
N CYS A 309 -11.63 -5.92 -36.82
CA CYS A 309 -10.57 -4.96 -37.14
C CYS A 309 -11.18 -3.75 -37.88
N GLY A 310 -10.87 -2.52 -37.47
CA GLY A 310 -11.32 -1.34 -38.18
C GLY A 310 -11.22 -0.03 -37.41
N ILE A 311 -10.27 0.79 -37.84
CA ILE A 311 -10.18 2.25 -37.74
C ILE A 311 -11.54 2.91 -37.44
N LEU A 312 -11.77 3.42 -36.22
CA LEU A 312 -12.66 4.56 -35.99
C LEU A 312 -12.14 5.43 -34.84
N THR A 313 -11.76 6.63 -35.22
CA THR A 313 -11.33 7.77 -34.41
C THR A 313 -12.50 8.33 -33.58
N ALA A 314 -12.92 7.62 -32.54
CA ALA A 314 -13.77 8.23 -31.52
C ALA A 314 -12.89 9.04 -30.55
N LYS A 315 -12.82 10.36 -30.74
CA LYS A 315 -12.29 11.32 -29.75
C LYS A 315 -13.07 11.16 -28.44
N LYS A 316 -12.63 10.24 -27.56
CA LYS A 316 -13.11 10.17 -26.18
C LYS A 316 -12.70 11.47 -25.50
N LYS A 317 -13.67 12.36 -25.25
CA LYS A 317 -13.51 13.52 -24.36
C LYS A 317 -12.79 13.02 -23.09
N LYS A 318 -11.61 13.56 -22.79
CA LYS A 318 -11.00 13.45 -21.45
C LYS A 318 -12.04 14.00 -20.47
N LYS A 319 -12.83 13.12 -19.85
CA LYS A 319 -13.64 13.52 -18.69
C LYS A 319 -12.62 13.84 -17.60
N LYS A 320 -12.47 15.13 -17.26
CA LYS A 320 -11.92 15.52 -15.96
C LYS A 320 -12.85 14.88 -14.92
N MET A 321 -12.44 13.74 -14.36
CA MET A 321 -13.17 13.11 -13.28
C MET A 321 -12.88 13.90 -12.01
N MET A 322 -13.78 14.80 -11.64
CA MET A 322 -13.80 15.33 -10.28
C MET A 322 -14.09 14.17 -9.31
N TYR A 323 -13.46 14.19 -8.15
CA TYR A 323 -13.68 13.25 -7.06
C TYR A 323 -15.12 13.41 -6.55
N LEU A 324 -16.02 12.58 -7.06
CA LEU A 324 -17.39 12.46 -6.55
C LEU A 324 -17.42 11.20 -5.70
N THR A 325 -17.74 11.33 -4.41
CA THR A 325 -17.86 10.20 -3.46
C THR A 325 -18.79 9.10 -3.97
N SER A 326 -19.82 9.46 -4.75
CA SER A 326 -20.75 8.54 -5.40
C SER A 326 -20.17 7.74 -6.58
N LYS A 327 -18.94 8.05 -7.03
CA LYS A 327 -18.17 7.29 -8.03
C LYS A 327 -16.94 6.59 -7.46
N ASN A 328 -16.81 6.53 -6.14
CA ASN A 328 -15.67 5.91 -5.45
C ASN A 328 -15.42 4.45 -5.91
N ALA A 329 -16.49 3.71 -6.25
CA ALA A 329 -16.39 2.34 -6.78
C ALA A 329 -15.66 2.23 -8.15
N GLU A 330 -15.59 3.30 -8.94
CA GLU A 330 -14.81 3.33 -10.19
C GLU A 330 -13.30 3.45 -9.90
N PHE A 331 -12.94 4.09 -8.77
CA PHE A 331 -11.55 4.26 -8.33
C PHE A 331 -10.96 2.98 -7.73
N ASP A 332 -11.79 2.08 -7.19
CA ASP A 332 -11.38 0.74 -6.71
C ASP A 332 -10.67 -0.07 -7.78
N ARG A 333 -10.97 0.21 -9.05
CA ARG A 333 -10.31 -0.46 -10.16
C ARG A 333 -8.85 -0.03 -10.30
N TYR A 334 -8.43 1.08 -9.73
CA TYR A 334 -7.07 1.60 -9.85
C TYR A 334 -6.25 1.44 -8.56
N GLU A 335 -6.85 0.94 -7.48
CA GLU A 335 -6.13 0.60 -6.25
C GLU A 335 -5.25 -0.65 -6.49
N LEU A 336 -3.93 -0.46 -6.49
CA LEU A 336 -2.95 -1.52 -6.66
C LEU A 336 -2.27 -1.81 -5.32
N GLN A 337 -2.92 -2.63 -4.48
CA GLN A 337 -2.25 -3.13 -3.28
C GLN A 337 -1.33 -4.31 -3.64
N ILE A 338 -0.01 -4.11 -3.53
CA ILE A 338 1.01 -5.12 -3.85
C ILE A 338 1.47 -5.86 -2.60
N TYR A 339 2.00 -5.09 -1.65
CA TYR A 339 2.44 -5.53 -0.34
C TYR A 339 1.72 -4.67 0.71
N GLU A 340 1.47 -5.25 1.89
CA GLU A 340 1.10 -4.53 3.09
C GLU A 340 2.16 -4.76 4.15
N GLU A 341 2.64 -3.69 4.78
CA GLU A 341 3.54 -3.81 5.91
C GLU A 341 2.76 -4.23 7.15
N VAL A 342 3.24 -5.27 7.82
CA VAL A 342 2.54 -5.91 8.93
C VAL A 342 3.42 -6.03 10.17
N ALA A 343 2.80 -5.97 11.35
CA ALA A 343 3.40 -6.25 12.64
C ALA A 343 2.79 -7.51 13.25
N ARG A 344 3.61 -8.31 13.95
CA ARG A 344 3.14 -9.47 14.71
C ARG A 344 2.71 -9.03 16.09
N MET A 345 1.43 -9.20 16.40
CA MET A 345 0.85 -8.90 17.69
C MET A 345 0.59 -10.19 18.47
N PRO A 346 0.69 -10.16 19.82
CA PRO A 346 0.23 -11.26 20.65
C PRO A 346 -1.27 -11.53 20.42
N PRO A 347 -1.80 -12.70 20.81
CA PRO A 347 -3.22 -13.00 20.65
C PRO A 347 -4.09 -11.91 21.28
N PHE A 348 -5.06 -11.38 20.52
CA PHE A 348 -5.92 -10.30 20.97
C PHE A 348 -7.31 -10.39 20.33
N ARG A 349 -8.30 -9.76 20.99
CA ARG A 349 -9.67 -9.70 20.48
C ARG A 349 -9.79 -8.63 19.41
N ARG A 350 -10.28 -8.99 18.23
CA ARG A 350 -10.69 -8.03 17.19
C ARG A 350 -11.91 -7.25 17.64
N LYS A 351 -11.95 -5.95 17.35
CA LYS A 351 -13.10 -5.09 17.66
C LYS A 351 -14.29 -5.40 16.75
N THR A 352 -14.03 -5.70 15.47
CA THR A 352 -15.07 -6.00 14.49
C THR A 352 -14.80 -7.30 13.72
N LEU A 353 -15.86 -8.06 13.43
CA LEU A 353 -15.89 -9.22 12.54
C LEU A 353 -16.77 -8.85 11.35
N VAL A 354 -16.19 -8.75 10.16
CA VAL A 354 -16.89 -8.25 8.97
C VAL A 354 -17.16 -9.40 8.00
N LEU A 355 -18.43 -9.67 7.74
CA LEU A 355 -18.89 -10.70 6.80
C LEU A 355 -19.25 -10.06 5.46
N ILE A 356 -18.42 -10.33 4.45
CA ILE A 356 -18.57 -9.81 3.08
C ILE A 356 -18.99 -10.93 2.14
N GLY A 357 -19.85 -10.65 1.17
CA GLY A 357 -20.35 -11.67 0.25
C GLY A 357 -21.58 -11.23 -0.51
N ALA A 358 -21.96 -11.99 -1.54
CA ALA A 358 -23.13 -11.70 -2.35
C ALA A 358 -24.43 -11.68 -1.52
N GLN A 359 -25.46 -11.01 -2.04
CA GLN A 359 -26.78 -11.05 -1.43
C GLN A 359 -27.32 -12.48 -1.48
N GLY A 360 -27.89 -12.98 -0.39
CA GLY A 360 -28.44 -14.34 -0.33
C GLY A 360 -27.43 -15.45 -0.04
N VAL A 361 -26.13 -15.15 0.09
CA VAL A 361 -25.09 -16.18 0.34
C VAL A 361 -25.05 -16.72 1.77
N GLY A 362 -25.95 -16.28 2.66
CA GLY A 362 -26.05 -16.79 4.04
C GLY A 362 -25.29 -16.00 5.11
N ARG A 363 -24.79 -14.80 4.81
CA ARG A 363 -24.09 -13.91 5.79
C ARG A 363 -24.91 -13.66 7.06
N ARG A 364 -26.21 -13.34 6.89
CA ARG A 364 -27.12 -13.03 8.01
C ARG A 364 -27.34 -14.25 8.90
N SER A 365 -27.45 -15.45 8.32
CA SER A 365 -27.63 -16.70 9.05
C SER A 365 -26.41 -17.01 9.92
N LEU A 366 -25.20 -16.87 9.36
CA LEU A 366 -23.96 -17.06 10.11
C LEU A 366 -23.81 -16.02 11.23
N LYS A 367 -24.08 -14.75 10.94
CA LYS A 367 -24.07 -13.66 11.94
C LYS A 367 -25.00 -13.98 13.11
N ASN A 368 -26.27 -14.24 12.83
CA ASN A 368 -27.28 -14.46 13.86
C ASN A 368 -26.93 -15.68 14.72
N ARG A 369 -26.43 -16.77 14.11
CA ARG A 369 -26.01 -17.96 14.83
C ARG A 369 -24.84 -17.67 15.78
N LEU A 370 -23.82 -16.90 15.36
CA LEU A 370 -22.71 -16.50 16.23
C LEU A 370 -23.19 -15.68 17.43
N VAL A 371 -24.07 -14.71 17.20
CA VAL A 371 -24.61 -13.85 18.27
C VAL A 371 -25.44 -14.66 19.27
N VAL A 372 -26.29 -15.57 18.79
CA VAL A 372 -27.14 -16.41 19.66
C VAL A 372 -26.31 -17.40 20.47
N MET A 373 -25.28 -18.02 19.87
CA MET A 373 -24.45 -18.99 20.57
C MET A 373 -23.55 -18.35 21.63
N ASN A 374 -23.11 -17.10 21.42
CA ASN A 374 -22.14 -16.43 22.29
C ASN A 374 -22.49 -14.94 22.51
N PRO A 375 -23.64 -14.61 23.15
CA PRO A 375 -24.15 -13.24 23.26
C PRO A 375 -23.28 -12.31 24.13
N LEU A 376 -22.49 -12.89 25.03
CA LEU A 376 -21.53 -12.15 25.87
C LEU A 376 -20.25 -11.77 25.10
N ARG A 377 -19.96 -12.43 23.98
CA ARG A 377 -18.75 -12.19 23.19
C ARG A 377 -19.03 -11.38 21.93
N TYR A 378 -20.19 -11.60 21.31
CA TYR A 378 -20.55 -10.97 20.06
C TYR A 378 -21.77 -10.07 20.22
N GLY A 379 -21.74 -8.95 19.53
CA GLY A 379 -22.91 -8.08 19.35
C GLY A 379 -23.11 -7.77 17.87
N ALA A 380 -24.33 -7.40 17.51
CA ALA A 380 -24.64 -6.89 16.18
C ALA A 380 -25.27 -5.49 16.32
N THR A 381 -25.04 -4.64 15.34
CA THR A 381 -25.69 -3.33 15.25
C THR A 381 -27.13 -3.48 14.81
N VAL A 382 -28.02 -2.62 15.34
CA VAL A 382 -29.39 -2.47 14.84
C VAL A 382 -29.36 -1.43 13.72
N PRO A 383 -29.77 -1.78 12.48
CA PRO A 383 -29.78 -0.83 11.37
C PRO A 383 -30.88 0.22 11.56
N PHE A 384 -30.66 1.41 11.01
CA PHE A 384 -31.63 2.50 10.98
C PHE A 384 -32.44 2.47 9.68
N THR A 385 -33.69 2.91 9.74
CA THR A 385 -34.53 3.08 8.55
C THR A 385 -35.43 4.30 8.65
N SER A 386 -35.72 4.91 7.49
CA SER A 386 -36.75 5.94 7.35
C SER A 386 -38.17 5.40 7.18
N ARG A 387 -38.33 4.08 7.08
CA ARG A 387 -39.63 3.42 6.91
C ARG A 387 -40.46 3.55 8.18
N HIS A 388 -41.78 3.68 8.07
CA HIS A 388 -42.65 3.57 9.23
C HIS A 388 -42.65 2.15 9.85
N PRO A 389 -42.67 2.03 11.20
CA PRO A 389 -42.76 0.74 11.87
C PRO A 389 -44.07 0.03 11.53
N ARG A 390 -44.02 -1.29 11.34
CA ARG A 390 -45.21 -2.15 11.23
C ARG A 390 -45.79 -2.42 12.62
N GLU A 391 -47.05 -2.86 12.69
CA GLU A 391 -47.76 -3.13 13.96
C GLU A 391 -47.00 -4.08 14.91
N GLU A 392 -46.24 -5.04 14.36
CA GLU A 392 -45.48 -6.03 15.13
C GLU A 392 -44.00 -5.65 15.36
N GLU A 393 -43.55 -4.54 14.81
CA GLU A 393 -42.15 -4.11 14.91
C GLU A 393 -41.97 -3.12 16.07
N LYS A 394 -41.01 -3.43 16.95
CA LYS A 394 -40.59 -2.53 18.02
C LYS A 394 -39.33 -1.78 17.63
N ASP A 395 -39.30 -0.49 17.95
CA ASP A 395 -38.13 0.36 17.76
C ASP A 395 -36.94 -0.17 18.57
N GLY A 396 -35.75 -0.12 17.98
CA GLY A 396 -34.51 -0.60 18.57
C GLY A 396 -34.34 -2.13 18.62
N GLN A 397 -35.31 -2.91 18.12
CA GLN A 397 -35.19 -4.37 18.07
C GLN A 397 -34.62 -4.85 16.73
N ASN A 398 -35.40 -4.70 15.66
CA ASN A 398 -34.99 -5.10 14.31
C ASN A 398 -34.46 -3.91 13.50
N TYR A 399 -35.02 -2.74 13.75
CA TYR A 399 -34.65 -1.47 13.15
C TYR A 399 -34.80 -0.35 14.18
N CYS A 400 -33.97 0.68 14.04
CA CYS A 400 -34.19 1.99 14.65
C CYS A 400 -34.92 2.87 13.64
N PHE A 401 -36.13 3.31 13.98
CA PHE A 401 -36.99 4.08 13.09
C PHE A 401 -36.73 5.58 13.29
N VAL A 402 -36.27 6.24 12.24
CA VAL A 402 -35.94 7.68 12.25
C VAL A 402 -36.65 8.38 11.09
N THR A 403 -36.76 9.71 11.11
CA THR A 403 -37.33 10.43 9.96
C THR A 403 -36.36 10.44 8.79
N ARG A 404 -36.88 10.59 7.57
CA ARG A 404 -36.04 10.65 6.37
C ARG A 404 -35.11 11.86 6.41
N GLU A 405 -35.61 13.01 6.86
CA GLU A 405 -34.86 14.27 6.96
C GLU A 405 -33.70 14.14 7.96
N GLU A 406 -33.93 13.48 9.09
CA GLU A 406 -32.87 13.19 10.06
C GLU A 406 -31.81 12.28 9.45
N MET A 407 -32.23 11.20 8.79
CA MET A 407 -31.32 10.25 8.18
C MET A 407 -30.48 10.89 7.07
N GLU A 408 -31.06 11.73 6.21
CA GLU A 408 -30.35 12.44 5.14
C GLU A 408 -29.33 13.44 5.69
N ARG A 409 -29.68 14.17 6.76
CA ARG A 409 -28.75 15.06 7.47
C ARG A 409 -27.56 14.30 8.04
N ASP A 410 -27.81 13.15 8.67
CA ASP A 410 -26.78 12.29 9.25
C ASP A 410 -25.87 11.65 8.20
N ILE A 411 -26.44 11.24 7.05
CA ILE A 411 -25.69 10.77 5.89
C ILE A 411 -24.78 11.87 5.36
N LYS A 412 -25.29 13.11 5.23
CA LYS A 412 -24.50 14.28 4.82
C LYS A 412 -23.36 14.59 5.81
N GLY A 413 -23.58 14.31 7.09
CA GLY A 413 -22.57 14.41 8.15
C GLY A 413 -21.63 13.21 8.26
N SER A 414 -21.64 12.27 7.30
CA SER A 414 -20.78 11.07 7.29
C SER A 414 -20.89 10.18 8.54
N ARG A 415 -22.06 10.15 9.19
CA ARG A 415 -22.31 9.33 10.40
C ARG A 415 -22.70 7.88 10.11
N TYR A 416 -22.98 7.57 8.85
CA TYR A 416 -23.35 6.24 8.39
C TYR A 416 -22.15 5.54 7.75
N LEU A 417 -21.90 4.31 8.19
CA LEU A 417 -20.91 3.43 7.58
C LEU A 417 -21.35 3.04 6.16
N GLU A 418 -22.61 2.64 6.05
CA GLU A 418 -23.26 2.35 4.78
C GLU A 418 -24.72 2.80 4.84
N HIS A 419 -25.23 3.22 3.69
CA HIS A 419 -26.63 3.54 3.53
C HIS A 419 -27.09 3.18 2.11
N GLY A 420 -28.38 2.92 1.95
CA GLY A 420 -29.00 2.60 0.68
C GLY A 420 -30.49 2.90 0.72
N GLU A 421 -31.08 3.00 -0.47
CA GLU A 421 -32.52 3.20 -0.62
C GLU A 421 -33.16 1.92 -1.16
N TYR A 422 -34.25 1.50 -0.52
CA TYR A 422 -35.03 0.36 -0.92
C TYR A 422 -36.52 0.68 -0.74
N ASP A 423 -37.28 0.52 -1.82
CA ASP A 423 -38.73 0.79 -1.84
C ASP A 423 -39.09 2.19 -1.32
N GLY A 424 -38.35 3.21 -1.78
CA GLY A 424 -38.52 4.62 -1.39
C GLY A 424 -38.09 4.97 0.03
N ASN A 425 -37.56 4.02 0.79
CA ASN A 425 -37.13 4.20 2.17
C ASN A 425 -35.61 4.05 2.30
N LEU A 426 -35.01 4.86 3.16
CA LEU A 426 -33.59 4.77 3.47
C LEU A 426 -33.34 3.70 4.53
N TYR A 427 -32.21 3.01 4.39
CA TYR A 427 -31.68 2.03 5.33
C TYR A 427 -30.19 2.27 5.50
N GLY A 428 -29.65 2.05 6.70
CA GLY A 428 -28.23 2.24 6.93
C GLY A 428 -27.75 1.81 8.31
N THR A 429 -26.44 1.66 8.45
CA THR A 429 -25.78 1.31 9.71
C THR A 429 -24.94 2.50 10.17
N LYS A 430 -25.22 3.04 11.37
CA LYS A 430 -24.43 4.14 11.95
C LYS A 430 -23.09 3.63 12.47
N ILE A 431 -22.08 4.50 12.40
CA ILE A 431 -20.74 4.21 12.96
C ILE A 431 -20.81 4.13 14.49
N ASP A 432 -21.57 5.03 15.13
CA ASP A 432 -21.76 5.06 16.59
C ASP A 432 -22.28 3.74 17.16
N SER A 433 -23.18 3.06 16.45
CA SER A 433 -23.69 1.74 16.87
C SER A 433 -22.59 0.67 16.93
N ILE A 434 -21.54 0.80 16.11
CA ILE A 434 -20.37 -0.09 16.17
C ILE A 434 -19.59 0.20 17.46
N HIS A 435 -19.39 1.48 17.78
CA HIS A 435 -18.71 1.88 19.02
C HIS A 435 -19.44 1.41 20.27
N GLU A 436 -20.77 1.50 20.31
CA GLU A 436 -21.58 1.01 21.44
C GLU A 436 -21.34 -0.48 21.71
N VAL A 437 -21.30 -1.31 20.66
CA VAL A 437 -21.03 -2.76 20.80
C VAL A 437 -19.61 -3.01 21.29
N VAL A 438 -18.63 -2.28 20.76
CA VAL A 438 -17.21 -2.40 21.13
C VAL A 438 -16.97 -1.93 22.57
N GLN A 439 -17.58 -0.82 22.99
CA GLN A 439 -17.52 -0.28 24.35
C GLN A 439 -18.16 -1.21 25.37
N ALA A 440 -19.19 -1.97 24.98
CA ALA A 440 -19.75 -3.05 25.78
C ALA A 440 -18.83 -4.29 25.91
N GLY A 441 -17.59 -4.22 25.40
CA GLY A 441 -16.59 -5.29 25.49
C GLY A 441 -16.81 -6.47 24.53
N ARG A 442 -17.72 -6.32 23.55
CA ARG A 442 -18.09 -7.36 22.59
C ARG A 442 -17.45 -7.09 21.22
N THR A 443 -17.17 -8.16 20.47
CA THR A 443 -16.78 -8.04 19.06
C THR A 443 -18.03 -7.77 18.23
N CYS A 444 -18.05 -6.65 17.49
CA CYS A 444 -19.17 -6.27 16.66
C CYS A 444 -19.16 -7.04 15.33
N ILE A 445 -20.21 -7.84 15.08
CA ILE A 445 -20.37 -8.57 13.82
C ILE A 445 -21.16 -7.73 12.82
N LEU A 446 -20.57 -7.47 11.66
CA LEU A 446 -21.09 -6.61 10.61
C LEU A 446 -21.33 -7.41 9.33
N ASP A 447 -22.53 -7.36 8.76
CA ASP A 447 -22.89 -7.96 7.46
C ASP A 447 -23.11 -6.88 6.38
N VAL A 448 -22.07 -6.10 6.13
CA VAL A 448 -22.08 -4.88 5.29
C VAL A 448 -21.67 -5.16 3.82
N ASN A 449 -21.84 -4.16 2.95
CA ASN A 449 -21.33 -4.16 1.59
C ASN A 449 -19.79 -4.05 1.56
N PRO A 450 -19.09 -4.69 0.60
CA PRO A 450 -17.63 -4.54 0.44
C PRO A 450 -17.11 -3.10 0.45
N GLN A 451 -17.89 -2.10 -0.01
CA GLN A 451 -17.48 -0.69 0.00
C GLN A 451 -17.20 -0.15 1.42
N ALA A 452 -17.89 -0.68 2.43
CA ALA A 452 -17.70 -0.29 3.83
C ALA A 452 -16.29 -0.59 4.35
N LEU A 453 -15.56 -1.52 3.71
CA LEU A 453 -14.20 -1.89 4.11
C LEU A 453 -13.21 -0.74 4.04
N LYS A 454 -13.45 0.26 3.18
CA LYS A 454 -12.61 1.47 3.09
C LYS A 454 -12.63 2.31 4.36
N VAL A 455 -13.77 2.31 5.05
CA VAL A 455 -13.95 3.02 6.33
C VAL A 455 -13.52 2.11 7.47
N LEU A 456 -13.80 0.81 7.39
CA LEU A 456 -13.52 -0.14 8.47
C LEU A 456 -12.04 -0.55 8.58
N LYS A 457 -11.22 -0.50 7.51
CA LYS A 457 -9.84 -0.99 7.54
C LYS A 457 -8.88 0.00 8.24
N THR A 458 -9.12 0.26 9.52
CA THR A 458 -8.37 1.21 10.35
C THR A 458 -8.07 0.62 11.74
N ALA A 459 -7.14 1.26 12.47
CA ALA A 459 -6.82 0.93 13.85
C ALA A 459 -8.02 1.07 14.81
N GLU A 460 -8.98 1.90 14.41
CA GLU A 460 -10.20 2.16 15.16
C GLU A 460 -11.09 0.92 15.23
N PHE A 461 -11.32 0.26 14.09
CA PHE A 461 -12.25 -0.89 14.00
C PHE A 461 -11.55 -2.25 13.97
N MET A 462 -10.24 -2.30 13.66
CA MET A 462 -9.42 -3.52 13.57
C MET A 462 -10.20 -4.74 13.05
N PRO A 463 -10.74 -4.67 11.81
CA PRO A 463 -11.63 -5.71 11.31
C PRO A 463 -10.89 -7.01 11.07
N PHE A 464 -11.60 -8.12 11.34
CA PHE A 464 -11.30 -9.41 10.74
C PHE A 464 -12.32 -9.67 9.63
N VAL A 465 -11.86 -9.68 8.38
CA VAL A 465 -12.72 -9.69 7.20
C VAL A 465 -12.85 -11.10 6.66
N VAL A 466 -14.05 -11.66 6.75
CA VAL A 466 -14.38 -12.98 6.22
C VAL A 466 -15.25 -12.85 4.99
N PHE A 467 -14.74 -13.31 3.85
CA PHE A 467 -15.49 -13.40 2.62
C PHE A 467 -16.26 -14.72 2.55
N ILE A 468 -17.58 -14.63 2.54
CA ILE A 468 -18.50 -15.75 2.32
C ILE A 468 -18.77 -15.85 0.83
N ALA A 469 -18.11 -16.81 0.21
CA ALA A 469 -18.25 -17.12 -1.20
C ALA A 469 -19.49 -17.96 -1.48
N ALA A 470 -20.18 -17.63 -2.58
CA ALA A 470 -21.19 -18.50 -3.14
C ALA A 470 -20.54 -19.82 -3.60
N PRO A 471 -21.21 -20.96 -3.39
CA PRO A 471 -20.82 -22.24 -3.98
C PRO A 471 -21.13 -22.23 -5.49
N GLU A 472 -20.89 -23.36 -6.15
CA GLU A 472 -21.28 -23.54 -7.55
C GLU A 472 -22.80 -23.43 -7.72
N LEU A 473 -23.25 -23.05 -8.93
CA LEU A 473 -24.66 -22.75 -9.20
C LEU A 473 -25.58 -23.93 -8.86
N ASP A 474 -25.16 -25.15 -9.22
CA ASP A 474 -25.92 -26.37 -8.93
C ASP A 474 -26.04 -26.63 -7.43
N THR A 475 -24.94 -26.52 -6.69
CA THR A 475 -24.96 -26.64 -5.23
C THR A 475 -25.84 -25.57 -4.59
N LEU A 476 -25.75 -24.32 -5.04
CA LEU A 476 -26.57 -23.23 -4.52
C LEU A 476 -28.07 -23.48 -4.77
N ARG A 477 -28.41 -24.05 -5.94
CA ARG A 477 -29.77 -24.44 -6.31
C ARG A 477 -30.29 -25.55 -5.42
N ASP A 478 -29.50 -26.59 -5.17
CA ASP A 478 -29.89 -27.71 -4.30
C ASP A 478 -30.08 -27.25 -2.85
N MET A 479 -29.19 -26.39 -2.35
CA MET A 479 -29.33 -25.77 -1.03
C MET A 479 -30.60 -24.93 -0.93
N HIS A 480 -30.89 -24.08 -1.92
CA HIS A 480 -32.10 -23.25 -1.91
C HIS A 480 -33.36 -24.12 -1.92
N LYS A 481 -33.38 -25.17 -2.76
CA LYS A 481 -34.47 -26.14 -2.80
C LYS A 481 -34.67 -26.82 -1.43
N ALA A 482 -33.60 -27.30 -0.80
CA ALA A 482 -33.68 -27.92 0.52
C ALA A 482 -34.24 -26.98 1.60
N VAL A 483 -33.87 -25.69 1.56
CA VAL A 483 -34.38 -24.67 2.51
C VAL A 483 -35.86 -24.36 2.27
N VAL A 484 -36.31 -24.36 1.01
CA VAL A 484 -37.73 -24.21 0.64
C VAL A 484 -38.53 -25.44 1.08
N ASP A 485 -38.02 -26.65 0.79
CA ASP A 485 -38.66 -27.91 1.16
C ASP A 485 -38.76 -28.08 2.69
N ALA A 486 -37.78 -27.56 3.43
CA ALA A 486 -37.79 -27.51 4.90
C ALA A 486 -38.70 -26.41 5.49
N GLY A 487 -39.33 -25.57 4.66
CA GLY A 487 -40.19 -24.47 5.10
C GLY A 487 -39.45 -23.33 5.81
N LEU A 488 -38.12 -23.26 5.71
CA LEU A 488 -37.30 -22.23 6.37
C LEU A 488 -37.32 -20.88 5.63
N THR A 489 -37.77 -20.86 4.38
CA THR A 489 -37.96 -19.64 3.59
C THR A 489 -39.22 -19.70 2.77
N THR A 490 -39.97 -18.60 2.73
CA THR A 490 -41.13 -18.42 1.84
C THR A 490 -40.72 -17.80 0.50
N LYS A 491 -39.47 -17.32 0.38
CA LYS A 491 -38.98 -16.66 -0.83
C LYS A 491 -38.42 -17.69 -1.82
N ILE A 492 -39.18 -17.94 -2.87
CA ILE A 492 -38.74 -18.73 -4.03
C ILE A 492 -37.85 -17.85 -4.89
N LEU A 493 -36.56 -18.19 -4.98
CA LEU A 493 -35.60 -17.53 -5.85
C LEU A 493 -35.67 -18.12 -7.25
N THR A 494 -35.59 -17.27 -8.27
CA THR A 494 -35.49 -17.76 -9.65
C THR A 494 -34.07 -18.21 -9.97
N GLU A 495 -33.91 -19.05 -10.99
CA GLU A 495 -32.57 -19.47 -11.46
C GLU A 495 -31.68 -18.27 -11.83
N ASN A 496 -32.28 -17.20 -12.36
CA ASN A 496 -31.58 -15.94 -12.65
C ASN A 496 -31.06 -15.26 -11.37
N ASP A 497 -31.78 -15.34 -10.26
CA ASP A 497 -31.35 -14.76 -8.97
C ASP A 497 -30.18 -15.56 -8.36
N LEU A 498 -30.21 -16.88 -8.49
CA LEU A 498 -29.11 -17.75 -8.05
C LEU A 498 -27.85 -17.47 -8.89
N LYS A 499 -28.00 -17.36 -10.21
CA LYS A 499 -26.91 -16.99 -11.11
C LYS A 499 -26.32 -15.63 -10.77
N LYS A 500 -27.16 -14.61 -10.54
CA LYS A 500 -26.72 -13.29 -10.08
C LYS A 500 -25.92 -13.36 -8.78
N THR A 501 -26.29 -14.24 -7.86
CA THR A 501 -25.57 -14.43 -6.59
C THR A 501 -24.16 -14.99 -6.82
N VAL A 502 -24.03 -15.98 -7.70
CA VAL A 502 -22.72 -16.56 -8.06
C VAL A 502 -21.85 -15.53 -8.80
N ASP A 503 -22.42 -14.84 -9.79
CA ASP A 503 -21.72 -13.82 -10.58
C ASP A 503 -21.23 -12.65 -9.69
N GLU A 504 -22.09 -12.18 -8.79
CA GLU A 504 -21.75 -11.12 -7.84
C GLU A 504 -20.69 -11.58 -6.83
N SER A 505 -20.79 -12.81 -6.32
CA SER A 505 -19.75 -13.40 -5.46
C SER A 505 -18.38 -13.41 -6.15
N ALA A 506 -18.34 -13.83 -7.42
CA ALA A 506 -17.10 -13.82 -8.20
C ALA A 506 -16.59 -12.39 -8.45
N ARG A 507 -17.48 -11.43 -8.68
CA ARG A 507 -17.13 -10.01 -8.85
C ARG A 507 -16.53 -9.42 -7.58
N ILE A 508 -17.17 -9.62 -6.42
CA ILE A 508 -16.68 -9.17 -5.12
C ILE A 508 -15.32 -9.78 -4.82
N ARG A 509 -15.14 -11.08 -5.08
CA ARG A 509 -13.85 -11.75 -4.89
C ARG A 509 -12.75 -11.09 -5.73
N ARG A 510 -12.99 -10.84 -7.01
CA ARG A 510 -11.98 -10.21 -7.88
C ARG A 510 -11.62 -8.79 -7.42
N ALA A 511 -12.61 -8.00 -7.02
CA ALA A 511 -12.41 -6.60 -6.65
C ALA A 511 -11.79 -6.42 -5.25
N TYR A 512 -12.23 -7.19 -4.26
CA TYR A 512 -11.90 -6.94 -2.84
C TYR A 512 -11.05 -8.02 -2.19
N SER A 513 -10.54 -9.02 -2.93
CA SER A 513 -9.79 -10.12 -2.30
C SER A 513 -8.55 -9.72 -1.51
N HIS A 514 -8.03 -8.50 -1.67
CA HIS A 514 -6.92 -7.98 -0.87
C HIS A 514 -7.36 -7.53 0.53
N TYR A 515 -8.65 -7.27 0.74
CA TYR A 515 -9.19 -6.96 2.08
C TYR A 515 -9.46 -8.20 2.93
N PHE A 516 -9.53 -9.40 2.34
CA PHE A 516 -10.01 -10.58 3.06
C PHE A 516 -8.90 -11.21 3.90
N ASP A 517 -9.20 -11.53 5.16
CA ASP A 517 -8.38 -12.37 6.01
C ASP A 517 -8.68 -13.85 5.79
N LEU A 518 -9.96 -14.17 5.52
CA LEU A 518 -10.44 -15.53 5.31
C LEU A 518 -11.47 -15.59 4.19
N THR A 519 -11.47 -16.69 3.43
CA THR A 519 -12.53 -17.01 2.46
C THR A 519 -13.16 -18.35 2.83
N ILE A 520 -14.49 -18.36 2.97
CA ILE A 520 -15.29 -19.57 3.24
C ILE A 520 -16.27 -19.74 2.08
N VAL A 521 -16.22 -20.89 1.41
CA VAL A 521 -17.28 -21.28 0.47
C VAL A 521 -18.45 -21.84 1.27
N ASN A 522 -19.63 -21.24 1.12
CA ASN A 522 -20.83 -21.67 1.83
C ASN A 522 -21.64 -22.68 1.00
N ASP A 523 -21.12 -23.89 0.89
CA ASP A 523 -21.79 -25.06 0.30
C ASP A 523 -22.65 -25.84 1.33
N ASN A 524 -22.43 -25.59 2.62
CA ASN A 524 -23.21 -26.11 3.72
C ASN A 524 -23.12 -25.15 4.91
N LEU A 525 -24.27 -24.73 5.45
CA LEU A 525 -24.33 -23.70 6.48
C LEU A 525 -23.65 -24.11 7.79
N ASP A 526 -23.76 -25.38 8.20
CA ASP A 526 -23.12 -25.90 9.42
C ASP A 526 -21.61 -25.94 9.27
N LYS A 527 -21.10 -26.53 8.19
CA LYS A 527 -19.65 -26.58 7.92
C LYS A 527 -19.04 -25.19 7.76
N ALA A 528 -19.77 -24.27 7.12
CA ALA A 528 -19.33 -22.88 7.00
C ALA A 528 -19.30 -22.17 8.36
N PHE A 529 -20.27 -22.47 9.23
CA PHE A 529 -20.31 -21.96 10.59
C PHE A 529 -19.15 -22.49 11.44
N ASP A 530 -18.89 -23.80 11.41
CA ASP A 530 -17.79 -24.42 12.15
C ASP A 530 -16.44 -23.81 11.74
N LYS A 531 -16.19 -23.67 10.44
CA LYS A 531 -14.99 -23.00 9.91
C LYS A 531 -14.86 -21.55 10.37
N LEU A 532 -15.98 -20.82 10.43
CA LEU A 532 -16.01 -19.44 10.89
C LEU A 532 -15.73 -19.36 12.40
N GLN A 533 -16.33 -20.25 13.18
CA GLN A 533 -16.10 -20.34 14.62
C GLN A 533 -14.64 -20.67 14.93
N ASP A 534 -14.08 -21.71 14.31
CA ASP A 534 -12.68 -22.11 14.47
C ASP A 534 -11.71 -20.97 14.11
N ALA A 535 -12.00 -20.23 13.05
CA ALA A 535 -11.18 -19.09 12.64
C ALA A 535 -11.22 -17.97 13.67
N VAL A 536 -12.40 -17.63 14.19
CA VAL A 536 -12.54 -16.57 15.19
C VAL A 536 -11.94 -17.00 16.53
N GLU A 537 -12.06 -18.27 16.92
CA GLU A 537 -11.44 -18.83 18.13
C GLU A 537 -9.91 -18.76 18.08
N ARG A 538 -9.30 -19.06 16.92
CA ARG A 538 -7.85 -18.96 16.73
C ARG A 538 -7.30 -17.56 16.99
N LEU A 539 -8.07 -16.50 16.72
CA LEU A 539 -7.64 -15.12 17.00
C LEU A 539 -7.31 -14.88 18.48
N PHE A 540 -7.91 -15.66 19.39
CA PHE A 540 -7.69 -15.53 20.83
C PHE A 540 -6.48 -16.29 21.35
N VAL A 541 -5.98 -17.25 20.59
CA VAL A 541 -4.90 -18.15 21.02
C VAL A 541 -3.63 -17.99 20.20
N GLU A 542 -3.75 -17.63 18.93
CA GLU A 542 -2.62 -17.48 18.02
C GLU A 542 -2.19 -16.02 17.87
N PRO A 543 -0.88 -15.74 17.77
CA PRO A 543 -0.37 -14.43 17.39
C PRO A 543 -0.91 -14.01 16.01
N GLN A 544 -1.20 -12.72 15.85
CA GLN A 544 -1.84 -12.19 14.65
C GLN A 544 -0.92 -11.23 13.91
N TRP A 545 -0.97 -11.27 12.58
CA TRP A 545 -0.35 -10.26 11.73
C TRP A 545 -1.38 -9.19 11.39
N VAL A 546 -1.06 -7.94 11.71
CA VAL A 546 -1.91 -6.77 11.45
C VAL A 546 -1.13 -5.72 10.70
N PRO A 547 -1.78 -4.83 9.92
CA PRO A 547 -1.12 -3.67 9.35
C PRO A 547 -0.33 -2.88 10.39
N VAL A 548 0.88 -2.43 10.05
CA VAL A 548 1.73 -1.60 10.92
C VAL A 548 0.99 -0.34 11.38
N SER A 549 0.17 0.25 10.50
CA SER A 549 -0.66 1.43 10.81
C SER A 549 -1.75 1.20 11.87
N TRP A 550 -1.95 -0.04 12.33
CA TRP A 550 -2.85 -0.34 13.44
C TRP A 550 -2.14 -0.37 14.79
N VAL A 551 -0.82 -0.34 14.79
CA VAL A 551 0.03 -0.50 15.98
C VAL A 551 0.81 0.78 16.29
N TYR A 552 1.36 1.42 15.26
CA TYR A 552 2.23 2.58 15.37
C TYR A 552 1.56 3.88 14.93
#